data_AF-A0A7M2X467-F1
#
_entry.id   AF-A0A7M2X467-F1
#
_cell.length_a   1.000
_cell.length_b   1.000
_cell.length_c   1.000
_cell.angle_alpha   90.00
_cell.angle_beta   90.00
_cell.angle_gamma   90.00
#
_symmetry.space_group_name_H-M   'P 1'
#
loop_
_entity.id
_entity.type
_entity.pdbx_description
1 polymer ?
#
loop_
_entity_poly.entity_id
_entity_poly.type
_entity_poly.pdbx_seq_one_letter_code
_entity_poly.pdbx_strand_id
1 'polypeptide(L)'
;MGEEPNEIRVFVANGQVSTAAAVFGPGFQDWLPITQVFGYPAPVPQYQPVYSPPPAQTTVERRQEAGSWLVRVRAKNSRGDRKRNIRDFTIRVYDEAGSEHVIRFTNAAWHDFEMRSGDWLRVSQKNGKVVRVANQTTGEVYSVTPPGCLQMVILLVAIPVLAILMF
;
A
#
# COMPACT_ATOMS: atom_id res chain seq x y z
N MET A 1 45.71 7.58 45.41
CA MET A 1 44.80 8.12 44.38
C MET A 1 45.20 7.46 43.08
N GLY A 2 44.47 6.43 42.64
CA GLY A 2 44.74 5.72 41.40
C GLY A 2 43.85 6.27 40.31
N GLU A 3 44.46 6.76 39.23
CA GLU A 3 43.73 7.16 38.02
C GLU A 3 43.30 5.91 37.25
N GLU A 4 41.99 5.76 37.04
CA GLU A 4 41.46 4.72 36.16
C GLU A 4 41.74 5.10 34.68
N PRO A 5 42.19 4.14 33.85
CA PRO A 5 42.50 4.41 32.45
C PRO A 5 41.21 4.71 31.66
N ASN A 6 41.25 5.79 30.87
CA ASN A 6 40.18 6.17 29.96
C ASN A 6 40.01 5.13 28.83
N GLU A 7 38.95 4.34 28.90
CA GLU A 7 38.58 3.39 27.84
C GLU A 7 37.83 4.12 26.70
N ILE A 8 38.43 4.19 25.52
CA ILE A 8 37.77 4.71 24.31
C ILE A 8 37.14 3.54 23.55
N ARG A 9 35.81 3.53 23.44
CA ARG A 9 35.07 2.52 22.67
C ARG A 9 34.76 3.06 21.27
N VAL A 10 35.37 2.45 20.25
CA VAL A 10 35.10 2.75 18.83
C VAL A 10 34.10 1.71 18.30
N PHE A 11 32.96 2.18 17.80
CA PHE A 11 31.94 1.34 17.19
C PHE A 11 32.13 1.30 15.67
N VAL A 12 32.30 0.10 15.12
CA VAL A 12 32.37 -0.14 13.66
C VAL A 12 31.05 -0.78 13.21
N ALA A 13 30.45 -0.25 12.13
CA ALA A 13 29.06 -0.46 11.72
C ALA A 13 28.64 -1.89 11.28
N ASN A 14 29.47 -2.92 11.48
CA ASN A 14 29.20 -4.29 11.00
C ASN A 14 29.18 -5.37 12.10
N GLY A 15 28.93 -4.99 13.36
CA GLY A 15 28.67 -5.96 14.44
C GLY A 15 29.90 -6.75 14.93
N GLN A 16 31.11 -6.45 14.46
CA GLN A 16 32.34 -6.95 15.07
C GLN A 16 32.89 -5.90 16.04
N VAL A 17 32.95 -6.24 17.32
CA VAL A 17 33.63 -5.44 18.35
C VAL A 17 35.08 -5.88 18.36
N SER A 18 35.99 -5.00 17.94
CA SER A 18 37.43 -5.21 18.11
C SER A 18 37.92 -4.31 19.24
N THR A 19 38.33 -4.93 20.35
CA THR A 19 38.94 -4.23 21.48
C THR A 19 40.44 -4.11 21.22
N ALA A 20 40.92 -2.91 20.90
CA ALA A 20 42.35 -2.63 20.84
C ALA A 20 42.76 -1.88 22.12
N ALA A 21 43.42 -2.57 23.03
CA ALA A 21 44.03 -1.94 24.20
C ALA A 21 45.39 -1.36 23.78
N ALA A 22 45.49 -0.04 23.68
CA ALA A 22 46.76 0.64 23.52
C ALA A 22 47.20 1.16 24.90
N VAL A 23 48.21 0.50 25.49
CA VAL A 23 48.85 0.94 26.73
C VAL A 23 49.97 1.91 26.34
N PHE A 24 49.76 3.20 26.55
CA PHE A 24 50.81 4.21 26.38
C PHE A 24 51.41 4.53 27.75
N GLY A 25 52.67 4.16 27.95
CA GLY A 25 53.47 4.62 29.09
C GLY A 25 54.03 6.03 28.84
N PRO A 26 54.36 6.79 29.91
CA PRO A 26 55.01 8.09 29.77
C PRO A 26 56.45 7.89 29.27
N GLY A 27 56.75 8.34 28.04
CA GLY A 27 58.11 8.40 27.50
C GLY A 27 58.35 7.81 26.11
N PHE A 28 57.32 7.36 25.38
CA PHE A 28 57.52 6.80 24.04
C PHE A 28 57.58 7.89 22.96
N GLN A 29 58.81 8.26 22.56
CA GLN A 29 59.11 9.26 21.53
C GLN A 29 59.74 8.65 20.27
N ASP A 30 59.47 7.37 19.99
CA ASP A 30 60.01 6.69 18.81
C ASP A 30 58.94 6.52 17.73
N TRP A 31 59.16 7.23 16.63
CA TRP A 31 58.40 7.13 15.39
C TRP A 31 58.65 5.76 14.76
N LEU A 32 57.74 4.80 14.98
CA LEU A 32 57.74 3.57 14.19
C LEU A 32 57.26 3.88 12.76
N PRO A 33 57.93 3.35 11.72
CA PRO A 33 57.49 3.51 10.35
C PRO A 33 56.16 2.78 10.16
N ILE A 34 55.13 3.55 9.79
CA ILE A 34 53.83 3.03 9.38
C ILE A 34 54.06 2.19 8.13
N THR A 35 54.15 0.87 8.30
CA THR A 35 54.19 -0.06 7.19
C THR A 35 52.76 -0.16 6.66
N GLN A 36 52.42 0.61 5.63
CA GLN A 36 51.13 0.49 4.95
C GLN A 36 51.07 -0.88 4.26
N VAL A 37 50.41 -1.82 4.92
CA VAL A 37 50.05 -3.11 4.31
C VAL A 37 48.90 -2.83 3.33
N PHE A 38 49.22 -2.71 2.04
CA PHE A 38 48.22 -2.71 0.97
C PHE A 38 47.63 -4.12 0.85
N GLY A 39 46.61 -4.40 1.66
CA GLY A 39 45.78 -5.58 1.49
C GLY A 39 44.93 -5.42 0.25
N TYR A 40 45.09 -6.32 -0.73
CA TYR A 40 44.11 -6.43 -1.81
C TYR A 40 42.76 -6.80 -1.19
N PRO A 41 41.68 -6.06 -1.48
CA PRO A 41 40.35 -6.44 -0.97
C PRO A 41 40.04 -7.84 -1.49
N ALA A 42 39.59 -8.72 -0.60
CA ALA A 42 39.10 -10.03 -0.98
C ALA A 42 38.03 -9.87 -2.08
N PRO A 43 38.03 -10.72 -3.12
CA PRO A 43 37.03 -10.65 -4.17
C PRO A 43 35.64 -10.74 -3.54
N VAL A 44 34.81 -9.73 -3.79
CA VAL A 44 33.45 -9.67 -3.28
C VAL A 44 32.69 -10.88 -3.84
N PRO A 45 32.12 -11.75 -3.00
CA PRO A 45 31.33 -12.87 -3.48
C PRO A 45 30.18 -12.32 -4.34
N GLN A 46 30.11 -12.78 -5.59
CA GLN A 46 29.02 -12.39 -6.48
C GLN A 46 27.72 -12.98 -5.94
N TYR A 47 26.86 -12.11 -5.42
CA TYR A 47 25.52 -12.49 -5.01
C TYR A 47 24.72 -12.87 -6.26
N GLN A 48 24.49 -14.17 -6.46
CA GLN A 48 23.47 -14.62 -7.40
C GLN A 48 22.13 -14.55 -6.66
N PRO A 49 21.21 -13.66 -7.05
CA PRO A 49 19.87 -13.69 -6.50
C PRO A 49 19.26 -15.05 -6.86
N VAL A 50 18.94 -15.85 -5.84
CA VAL A 50 18.17 -17.07 -6.02
C VAL A 50 16.80 -16.64 -6.50
N TYR A 51 16.55 -16.77 -7.81
CA TYR A 51 15.26 -16.46 -8.39
C TYR A 51 14.28 -17.56 -7.97
N SER A 52 13.55 -17.30 -6.89
CA SER A 52 12.34 -18.03 -6.59
C SER A 52 11.28 -17.56 -7.59
N PRO A 53 10.77 -18.43 -8.48
CA PRO A 53 9.64 -18.05 -9.30
C PRO A 53 8.51 -17.61 -8.38
N PRO A 54 7.78 -16.52 -8.72
CA PRO A 54 6.63 -16.10 -7.93
C PRO A 54 5.69 -17.31 -7.76
N PRO A 55 5.19 -17.58 -6.54
CA PRO A 55 4.29 -18.71 -6.33
C PRO A 55 3.14 -18.58 -7.33
N ALA A 56 2.81 -19.70 -7.99
CA ALA A 56 1.72 -19.75 -8.94
C ALA A 56 0.50 -19.09 -8.31
N GLN A 57 -0.03 -18.06 -8.97
CA GLN A 57 -1.21 -17.34 -8.50
C GLN A 57 -2.38 -18.32 -8.54
N THR A 58 -2.66 -18.97 -7.41
CA THR A 58 -3.85 -19.80 -7.28
C THR A 58 -5.04 -18.85 -7.37
N THR A 59 -5.72 -18.84 -8.51
CA THR A 59 -7.02 -18.18 -8.66
C THR A 59 -8.00 -18.92 -7.77
N VAL A 60 -8.00 -18.58 -6.48
CA VAL A 60 -9.01 -19.05 -5.55
C VAL A 60 -10.27 -18.28 -5.92
N GLU A 61 -11.10 -18.86 -6.79
CA GLU A 61 -12.51 -18.48 -6.95
C GLU A 61 -13.22 -18.79 -5.62
N ARG A 62 -12.91 -18.02 -4.57
CA ARG A 62 -13.65 -18.08 -3.32
C ARG A 62 -15.01 -17.48 -3.66
N ARG A 63 -16.01 -18.34 -3.74
CA ARG A 63 -17.44 -18.00 -3.82
C ARG A 63 -17.77 -17.09 -2.62
N GLN A 64 -17.56 -15.79 -2.76
CA GLN A 64 -17.79 -14.80 -1.70
C GLN A 64 -19.29 -14.52 -1.64
N GLU A 65 -19.99 -15.29 -0.81
CA GLU A 65 -21.23 -14.85 -0.18
C GLU A 65 -20.93 -13.52 0.53
N ALA A 66 -21.61 -12.43 0.14
CA ALA A 66 -21.59 -11.11 0.78
C ALA A 66 -20.30 -10.76 1.57
N GLY A 67 -19.16 -10.68 0.87
CA GLY A 67 -17.86 -10.44 1.49
C GLY A 67 -17.60 -8.97 1.78
N SER A 68 -17.18 -8.65 3.01
CA SER A 68 -16.50 -7.41 3.35
C SER A 68 -15.02 -7.71 3.55
N TRP A 69 -14.14 -6.96 2.90
CA TRP A 69 -12.68 -7.06 3.11
C TRP A 69 -12.07 -5.70 3.47
N LEU A 70 -10.96 -5.75 4.20
CA LEU A 70 -10.15 -4.59 4.57
C LEU A 70 -8.94 -4.53 3.64
N VAL A 71 -8.71 -3.38 3.02
CA VAL A 71 -7.64 -3.19 2.03
C VAL A 71 -6.98 -1.83 2.20
N ARG A 72 -5.71 -1.69 1.80
CA ARG A 72 -4.98 -0.43 1.83
C ARG A 72 -4.87 0.19 0.45
N VAL A 73 -5.18 1.47 0.32
CA VAL A 73 -5.12 2.16 -0.98
C VAL A 73 -3.68 2.36 -1.42
N ARG A 74 -3.41 2.02 -2.67
CA ARG A 74 -2.15 2.35 -3.36
C ARG A 74 -2.34 3.54 -4.28
N ALA A 75 -3.36 3.48 -5.13
CA ALA A 75 -3.63 4.51 -6.12
C ALA A 75 -5.11 4.54 -6.46
N LYS A 76 -5.62 5.73 -6.81
CA LYS A 76 -6.98 5.96 -7.28
C LYS A 76 -6.91 6.66 -8.63
N ASN A 77 -7.75 6.22 -9.54
CA ASN A 77 -8.08 6.93 -10.77
C ASN A 77 -9.60 7.09 -10.83
N SER A 78 -10.07 8.29 -11.15
CA SER A 78 -11.50 8.58 -11.35
C SER A 78 -11.72 9.30 -12.67
N ARG A 79 -12.79 8.92 -13.37
CA ARG A 79 -13.23 9.57 -14.61
C ARG A 79 -14.70 9.91 -14.47
N GLY A 80 -15.03 11.19 -14.48
CA GLY A 80 -16.42 11.65 -14.45
C GLY A 80 -16.97 11.89 -15.85
N ASP A 81 -18.24 11.57 -16.07
CA ASP A 81 -19.04 12.05 -17.20
C ASP A 81 -20.20 12.91 -16.65
N ARG A 82 -20.06 14.23 -16.77
CA ARG A 82 -21.04 15.19 -16.26
C ARG A 82 -22.37 15.11 -17.02
N LYS A 83 -22.36 14.75 -18.31
CA LYS A 83 -23.57 14.66 -19.14
C LYS A 83 -24.46 13.50 -18.69
N ARG A 84 -23.84 12.39 -18.29
CA ARG A 84 -24.55 11.20 -17.79
C ARG A 84 -24.72 11.18 -16.26
N ASN A 85 -24.17 12.16 -15.55
CA ASN A 85 -24.10 12.21 -14.08
C ASN A 85 -23.51 10.93 -13.46
N ILE A 86 -22.46 10.38 -14.09
CA ILE A 86 -21.77 9.18 -13.59
C ILE A 86 -20.31 9.48 -13.32
N ARG A 87 -19.71 8.68 -12.43
CA ARG A 87 -18.27 8.67 -12.20
C ARG A 87 -17.75 7.25 -12.08
N ASP A 88 -16.77 6.92 -12.91
CA ASP A 88 -16.06 5.64 -12.90
C ASP A 88 -14.84 5.74 -11.99
N PHE A 89 -14.65 4.73 -11.15
CA PHE A 89 -13.53 4.62 -10.24
C PHE A 89 -12.73 3.36 -10.55
N THR A 90 -11.40 3.48 -10.54
CA THR A 90 -10.45 2.38 -10.55
C THR A 90 -9.48 2.59 -9.41
N ILE A 91 -9.47 1.67 -8.44
CA ILE A 91 -8.66 1.76 -7.24
C ILE A 91 -7.71 0.55 -7.22
N ARG A 92 -6.42 0.83 -7.08
CA ARG A 92 -5.40 -0.19 -6.80
C ARG A 92 -5.24 -0.26 -5.29
N VAL A 93 -5.33 -1.46 -4.74
CA VAL A 93 -5.28 -1.69 -3.29
C VAL A 93 -4.35 -2.85 -2.97
N TYR A 94 -3.82 -2.87 -1.75
CA TYR A 94 -3.15 -4.03 -1.18
C TYR A 94 -4.10 -4.72 -0.19
N ASP A 95 -4.17 -6.04 -0.24
CA ASP A 95 -4.83 -6.81 0.83
C ASP A 95 -3.94 -6.92 2.07
N GLU A 96 -4.45 -7.59 3.11
CA GLU A 96 -3.70 -7.83 4.36
C GLU A 96 -2.44 -8.69 4.15
N ALA A 97 -2.39 -9.49 3.09
CA ALA A 97 -1.22 -10.28 2.70
C ALA A 97 -0.22 -9.49 1.84
N GLY A 98 -0.51 -8.23 1.51
CA GLY A 98 0.32 -7.37 0.67
C GLY A 98 0.16 -7.59 -0.84
N SER A 99 -0.79 -8.43 -1.28
CA SER A 99 -1.05 -8.64 -2.71
C SER A 99 -1.81 -7.46 -3.31
N GLU A 100 -1.42 -7.03 -4.52
CA GLU A 100 -2.09 -5.93 -5.22
C GLU A 100 -3.35 -6.41 -5.94
N HIS A 101 -4.47 -5.72 -5.73
CA HIS A 101 -5.75 -5.95 -6.37
C HIS A 101 -6.25 -4.67 -7.05
N VAL A 102 -7.14 -4.83 -8.04
CA VAL A 102 -7.79 -3.71 -8.73
C VAL A 102 -9.30 -3.79 -8.52
N ILE A 103 -9.87 -2.74 -7.93
CA ILE A 103 -11.30 -2.60 -7.70
C ILE A 103 -11.84 -1.56 -8.68
N ARG A 104 -12.89 -1.92 -9.44
CA ARG A 104 -13.55 -1.04 -10.40
C ARG A 104 -15.03 -0.95 -10.09
N PHE A 105 -15.58 0.27 -10.07
CA PHE A 105 -17.01 0.50 -9.93
C PHE A 105 -17.42 1.85 -10.52
N THR A 106 -18.70 1.98 -10.85
CA THR A 106 -19.31 3.20 -11.36
C THR A 106 -20.36 3.67 -10.37
N ASN A 107 -20.39 4.96 -10.08
CA ASN A 107 -21.44 5.57 -9.27
C ASN A 107 -22.39 6.41 -10.13
N ALA A 108 -23.68 6.39 -9.79
CA ALA A 108 -24.74 7.20 -10.40
C ALA A 108 -24.76 8.67 -9.95
N ALA A 109 -23.64 9.17 -9.40
CA ALA A 109 -23.47 10.55 -9.01
C ALA A 109 -22.08 11.05 -9.44
N TRP A 110 -22.01 12.32 -9.85
CA TRP A 110 -20.76 12.98 -10.26
C TRP A 110 -19.77 13.22 -9.10
N HIS A 111 -20.25 13.22 -7.84
CA HIS A 111 -19.45 13.57 -6.67
C HIS A 111 -18.22 12.67 -6.50
N ASP A 112 -17.09 13.30 -6.18
CA ASP A 112 -15.86 12.59 -5.87
C ASP A 112 -15.92 11.95 -4.48
N PHE A 113 -15.07 10.96 -4.27
CA PHE A 113 -14.87 10.31 -2.98
C PHE A 113 -13.42 10.57 -2.52
N GLU A 114 -13.24 11.24 -1.39
CA GLU A 114 -11.90 11.56 -0.88
C GLU A 114 -11.22 10.28 -0.42
N MET A 115 -10.08 10.00 -1.05
CA MET A 115 -9.31 8.79 -0.79
C MET A 115 -7.87 9.05 -1.17
N ARG A 116 -6.97 8.80 -0.21
CA ARG A 116 -5.54 9.05 -0.36
C ARG A 116 -4.78 7.74 -0.40
N SER A 117 -3.59 7.77 -1.02
CA SER A 117 -2.67 6.65 -0.95
C SER A 117 -2.32 6.37 0.51
N GLY A 118 -2.41 5.11 0.91
CA GLY A 118 -2.15 4.65 2.28
C GLY A 118 -3.39 4.49 3.14
N ASP A 119 -4.56 5.02 2.75
CA ASP A 119 -5.80 4.90 3.51
C ASP A 119 -6.28 3.46 3.62
N TRP A 120 -6.99 3.14 4.71
CA TRP A 120 -7.63 1.85 4.89
C TRP A 120 -9.09 1.91 4.44
N LEU A 121 -9.50 0.99 3.57
CA LEU A 121 -10.86 0.87 3.09
C LEU A 121 -11.49 -0.44 3.53
N ARG A 122 -12.73 -0.36 4.00
CA ARG A 122 -13.63 -1.50 4.09
C ARG A 122 -14.52 -1.52 2.86
N VAL A 123 -14.29 -2.48 1.97
CA VAL A 123 -15.08 -2.64 0.73
C VAL A 123 -16.04 -3.80 0.92
N SER A 124 -17.33 -3.55 0.74
CA SER A 124 -18.40 -4.54 0.82
C SER A 124 -18.90 -4.88 -0.59
N GLN A 125 -19.07 -6.18 -0.85
CA GLN A 125 -19.54 -6.68 -2.13
C GLN A 125 -20.82 -7.50 -1.98
N LYS A 126 -21.66 -7.46 -3.01
CA LYS A 126 -22.85 -8.31 -3.15
C LYS A 126 -22.91 -8.80 -4.59
N ASN A 127 -22.97 -10.10 -4.80
CA ASN A 127 -23.01 -10.74 -6.13
C ASN A 127 -21.86 -10.29 -7.04
N GLY A 128 -20.63 -10.19 -6.48
CA GLY A 128 -19.44 -9.73 -7.20
C GLY A 128 -19.42 -8.24 -7.56
N LYS A 129 -20.37 -7.45 -7.06
CA LYS A 129 -20.42 -5.99 -7.28
C LYS A 129 -20.13 -5.25 -5.98
N VAL A 130 -19.32 -4.20 -6.06
CA VAL A 130 -19.09 -3.29 -4.94
C VAL A 130 -20.38 -2.54 -4.63
N VAL A 131 -20.85 -2.65 -3.39
CA VAL A 131 -22.05 -1.95 -2.92
C VAL A 131 -21.72 -0.80 -1.98
N ARG A 132 -20.63 -0.93 -1.21
CA ARG A 132 -20.23 0.07 -0.21
C ARG A 132 -18.72 0.10 -0.08
N VAL A 133 -18.17 1.31 0.05
CA VAL A 133 -16.76 1.54 0.34
C VAL A 133 -16.69 2.53 1.50
N ALA A 134 -16.10 2.12 2.62
CA ALA A 134 -15.92 2.99 3.78
C ALA A 134 -14.44 3.25 4.03
N ASN A 135 -14.02 4.51 3.96
CA ASN A 135 -12.67 4.94 4.31
C ASN A 135 -12.56 5.00 5.83
N GLN A 136 -11.84 4.04 6.41
CA GLN A 136 -11.66 3.93 7.85
C GLN A 136 -10.74 5.03 8.41
N THR A 137 -9.87 5.62 7.56
CA THR A 137 -8.99 6.71 7.95
C THR A 137 -9.75 8.02 8.12
N THR A 138 -10.63 8.36 7.17
CA THR A 138 -11.39 9.63 7.19
C THR A 138 -12.76 9.50 7.86
N GLY A 139 -13.26 8.28 8.04
CA GLY A 139 -14.62 8.01 8.51
C GLY A 139 -15.70 8.17 7.42
N GLU A 140 -15.30 8.48 6.18
CA GLU A 140 -16.26 8.66 5.09
C GLU A 140 -16.81 7.34 4.57
N VAL A 141 -18.10 7.35 4.25
CA VAL A 141 -18.81 6.19 3.72
C VAL A 141 -19.37 6.53 2.35
N TYR A 142 -19.05 5.69 1.38
CA TYR A 142 -19.52 5.80 0.01
C TYR A 142 -20.42 4.62 -0.36
N SER A 143 -21.67 4.91 -0.67
CA SER A 143 -22.64 3.92 -1.15
C SER A 143 -22.66 3.92 -2.67
N VAL A 144 -22.30 2.80 -3.29
CA VAL A 144 -22.26 2.66 -4.74
C VAL A 144 -23.68 2.39 -5.24
N THR A 145 -24.28 3.38 -5.89
CA THR A 145 -25.61 3.24 -6.48
C THR A 145 -25.44 2.92 -7.97
N PRO A 146 -25.94 1.76 -8.45
CA PRO A 146 -25.85 1.43 -9.86
C PRO A 146 -26.67 2.43 -10.71
N PRO A 147 -26.14 2.90 -11.84
CA PRO A 147 -26.91 3.74 -12.75
C PRO A 147 -28.04 2.91 -13.37
N GLY A 148 -29.30 3.33 -13.19
CA GLY A 148 -30.41 2.83 -14.02
C GLY A 148 -31.70 2.36 -13.34
N CYS A 149 -31.83 2.32 -12.02
CA CYS A 149 -33.08 1.81 -11.44
C CYS A 149 -34.22 2.86 -11.41
N LEU A 150 -33.93 4.08 -10.97
CA LEU A 150 -34.99 5.07 -10.66
C LEU A 150 -35.57 5.74 -11.93
N GLN A 151 -34.76 5.96 -12.95
CA GLN A 151 -35.23 6.50 -14.24
C GLN A 151 -36.21 5.56 -14.95
N MET A 152 -35.97 4.24 -14.90
CA MET A 152 -36.90 3.25 -15.45
C MET A 152 -38.25 3.29 -14.73
N VAL A 153 -38.25 3.41 -13.41
CA VAL A 153 -39.50 3.47 -12.62
C VAL A 153 -40.29 4.74 -12.93
N ILE A 154 -39.64 5.91 -13.02
CA ILE A 154 -40.32 7.17 -13.39
C ILE A 154 -40.94 7.05 -14.78
N LEU A 155 -40.20 6.53 -15.76
CA LEU A 155 -40.72 6.36 -17.13
C LEU A 155 -41.93 5.43 -17.17
N LEU A 156 -41.87 4.32 -16.42
CA LEU A 156 -42.94 3.33 -16.35
C LEU A 156 -44.22 3.90 -15.72
N VAL A 157 -44.11 4.82 -14.77
CA VAL A 157 -45.25 5.45 -14.09
C VAL A 157 -45.76 6.68 -14.84
N ALA A 158 -44.88 7.47 -15.46
CA ALA A 158 -45.25 8.70 -16.15
C ALA A 158 -46.06 8.45 -17.42
N ILE A 159 -45.75 7.39 -18.18
CA ILE A 159 -46.47 7.05 -19.42
C ILE A 159 -47.97 6.81 -19.18
N PRO A 160 -48.40 5.94 -18.23
CA PRO A 160 -49.83 5.70 -18.01
C PRO A 160 -50.56 6.93 -17.44
N VAL A 161 -49.92 7.73 -16.59
CA VAL A 161 -50.53 8.96 -16.06
C VAL A 161 -50.78 9.98 -17.17
N LEU A 162 -49.79 10.17 -18.07
CA LEU A 162 -49.98 11.02 -19.24
C LEU A 162 -51.07 10.49 -20.17
N ALA A 163 -51.14 9.17 -20.37
CA ALA A 163 -52.20 8.56 -21.17
C ALA A 163 -53.59 8.84 -20.59
N ILE A 164 -53.78 8.69 -19.26
CA ILE A 164 -55.06 8.98 -18.58
C ILE A 164 -55.45 10.45 -18.71
N LEU A 165 -54.50 11.38 -18.64
CA LEU A 165 -54.78 12.82 -18.78
C LEU A 165 -55.14 13.24 -20.21
N MET A 166 -54.89 12.40 -21.21
CA MET A 166 -55.23 12.68 -22.62
C MET A 166 -56.58 12.08 -23.05
N PHE A 167 -57.26 11.32 -22.19
CA PHE A 167 -58.61 10.78 -22.41
C PHE A 167 -59.64 11.52 -21.56
#